data_AF-A0A2V9DS87-F1
#
_entry.id   AF-A0A2V9DS87-F1
#
_cell.length_a   1.000
_cell.length_b   1.000
_cell.length_c   1.000
_cell.angle_alpha   90.00
_cell.angle_beta   90.00
_cell.angle_gamma   90.00
#
_symmetry.space_group_name_H-M   'P 1'
#
loop_
_entity.id
_entity.type
_entity.pdbx_description
1 polymer ?
#
loop_
_entity_poly.entity_id
_entity_poly.type
_entity_poly.pdbx_seq_one_letter_code
_entity_poly.pdbx_strand_id
1 'polypeptide(L)'
;MSRATLKEISKSNEVELERHNDIAADFVRIELELADTFCKLALESNSPEKTRQHRLNARRAMNAAFHTLTKVEMKEKELEGLITRIEEVKAVLESLEAGGSTHPSC
;
A
#
# COMPACT_ATOMS: atom_id res chain seq x y z
N MET A 1 4.36 -35.19 25.60
CA MET A 1 3.29 -34.20 25.28
C MET A 1 2.16 -34.91 24.57
N SER A 2 0.89 -34.61 24.88
CA SER A 2 -0.26 -35.31 24.30
C SER A 2 -0.62 -34.76 22.91
N ARG A 3 -1.21 -35.62 22.07
CA ARG A 3 -1.68 -35.26 20.71
C ARG A 3 -2.81 -34.22 20.72
N ALA A 4 -3.55 -34.09 21.83
CA ALA A 4 -4.57 -33.06 22.02
C ALA A 4 -3.93 -31.68 22.19
N THR A 5 -2.87 -31.58 22.99
CA THR A 5 -2.13 -30.35 23.25
C THR A 5 -1.49 -29.75 21.99
N LEU A 6 -0.98 -30.60 21.08
CA LEU A 6 -0.41 -30.14 19.80
C LEU A 6 -1.48 -29.57 18.84
N LYS A 7 -2.69 -30.14 18.82
CA LYS A 7 -3.79 -29.64 17.99
C LYS A 7 -4.30 -28.29 18.47
N GLU A 8 -4.36 -28.07 19.78
CA GLU A 8 -4.78 -26.80 20.36
C GLU A 8 -3.75 -25.69 20.08
N ILE A 9 -2.45 -25.98 20.20
CA ILE A 9 -1.38 -25.05 19.83
C ILE A 9 -1.44 -24.71 18.34
N SER A 10 -1.62 -25.70 17.46
CA SER A 10 -1.76 -25.47 16.00
C SER A 10 -2.90 -24.51 15.68
N LYS A 11 -4.08 -24.72 16.28
CA LYS A 11 -5.25 -23.87 16.08
C LYS A 11 -5.04 -22.45 16.62
N SER A 12 -4.38 -22.31 17.77
CA SER A 12 -4.06 -21.00 18.33
C SER A 12 -3.14 -20.21 17.38
N ASN A 13 -2.13 -20.87 16.81
CA ASN A 13 -1.20 -20.25 15.86
C ASN A 13 -1.89 -19.86 14.55
N GLU A 14 -2.82 -20.69 14.04
CA GLU A 14 -3.62 -20.36 12.85
C GLU A 14 -4.46 -19.10 13.06
N VAL A 15 -5.11 -18.97 14.22
CA VAL A 15 -5.91 -17.77 14.57
C VAL A 15 -5.03 -16.52 14.72
N GLU A 16 -3.85 -16.65 15.33
CA GLU A 16 -2.90 -15.53 15.45
C GLU A 16 -2.38 -15.08 14.09
N LEU A 17 -2.07 -16.04 13.19
CA LEU A 17 -1.64 -15.76 11.83
C LEU A 17 -2.72 -15.03 11.02
N GLU A 18 -3.97 -15.51 11.09
CA GLU A 18 -5.10 -14.85 10.41
C GLU A 18 -5.27 -13.40 10.88
N ARG A 19 -5.23 -13.16 12.21
CA ARG A 19 -5.29 -11.79 12.75
C ARG A 19 -4.12 -10.92 12.32
N HIS A 20 -2.90 -11.47 12.27
CA HIS A 20 -1.73 -10.74 11.79
C HIS A 20 -1.89 -10.36 10.31
N ASN A 21 -2.44 -11.26 9.50
CA ASN A 21 -2.69 -11.02 8.08
C ASN A 21 -3.76 -9.95 7.87
N ASP A 22 -4.84 -9.96 8.65
CA ASP A 22 -5.88 -8.92 8.61
C ASP A 22 -5.30 -7.53 8.93
N ILE A 23 -4.54 -7.42 10.03
CA ILE A 23 -3.90 -6.16 10.44
C ILE A 23 -2.94 -5.67 9.37
N ALA A 24 -2.17 -6.58 8.76
CA ALA A 24 -1.22 -6.22 7.73
C ALA A 24 -1.92 -5.82 6.42
N ALA A 25 -3.05 -6.45 6.08
CA ALA A 25 -3.88 -6.03 4.95
C ALA A 25 -4.46 -4.62 5.17
N ASP A 26 -4.92 -4.30 6.38
CA ASP A 26 -5.38 -2.95 6.74
C ASP A 26 -4.25 -1.93 6.65
N PHE A 27 -3.05 -2.28 7.12
CA PHE A 27 -1.87 -1.43 6.94
C PHE A 27 -1.60 -1.13 5.46
N VAL A 28 -1.65 -2.15 4.60
CA VAL A 28 -1.46 -1.96 3.15
C VAL A 28 -2.53 -1.02 2.58
N ARG A 29 -3.80 -1.17 2.96
CA ARG A 29 -4.89 -0.28 2.50
C ARG A 29 -4.61 1.17 2.90
N ILE A 30 -4.25 1.41 4.15
CA ILE A 30 -3.93 2.76 4.67
C ILE A 30 -2.75 3.37 3.91
N GLU A 31 -1.67 2.63 3.71
CA GLU A 31 -0.50 3.13 2.99
C GLU A 31 -0.81 3.46 1.52
N LEU A 32 -1.70 2.69 0.87
CA LEU A 32 -2.16 3.01 -0.49
C LEU A 32 -3.04 4.26 -0.53
N GLU A 33 -3.91 4.47 0.46
CA GLU A 33 -4.68 5.71 0.61
C GLU A 33 -3.79 6.92 0.87
N LEU A 34 -2.75 6.78 1.70
CA LEU A 34 -1.75 7.82 1.93
C LEU A 34 -0.98 8.14 0.64
N ALA A 35 -0.56 7.12 -0.10
CA ALA A 35 0.13 7.30 -1.37
C ALA A 35 -0.74 8.08 -2.37
N ASP A 36 -2.01 7.70 -2.52
CA ASP A 36 -2.99 8.39 -3.36
C ASP A 36 -3.21 9.85 -2.93
N THR A 37 -3.33 10.09 -1.62
CA THR A 37 -3.47 11.43 -1.06
C THR A 37 -2.27 12.31 -1.40
N PHE A 38 -1.05 11.78 -1.26
CA PHE A 38 0.15 12.50 -1.63
C PHE A 38 0.26 12.74 -3.15
N CYS A 39 -0.20 11.80 -3.98
CA CYS A 39 -0.30 12.02 -5.42
C CYS A 39 -1.24 13.19 -5.75
N LYS A 40 -2.43 13.25 -5.13
CA LYS A 40 -3.39 14.37 -5.28
C LYS A 40 -2.78 15.70 -4.85
N LEU A 41 -2.15 15.74 -3.67
CA LEU A 41 -1.45 16.95 -3.19
C LEU A 41 -0.31 17.39 -4.12
N ALA A 42 0.38 16.45 -4.77
CA ALA A 42 1.40 16.77 -5.75
C ALA A 42 0.81 17.40 -7.02
N LEU A 43 -0.35 16.91 -7.49
CA LEU A 43 -1.08 17.44 -8.66
C LEU A 43 -1.66 18.84 -8.40
N GLU A 44 -2.13 19.10 -7.19
CA GLU A 44 -2.76 20.37 -6.80
C GLU A 44 -1.74 21.44 -6.35
N SER A 45 -0.48 21.05 -6.13
CA SER A 45 0.55 21.93 -5.62
C SER A 45 1.12 22.86 -6.71
N ASN A 46 1.04 24.17 -6.46
CA ASN A 46 1.66 25.22 -7.29
C ASN A 46 3.15 25.46 -6.95
N SER A 47 3.73 24.73 -6.00
CA SER A 47 5.13 24.88 -5.58
C SER A 47 5.95 23.68 -6.05
N PRO A 48 7.00 23.87 -6.87
CA PRO A 48 7.86 22.77 -7.31
C PRO A 48 8.48 21.98 -6.14
N GLU A 49 8.82 22.68 -5.05
CA GLU A 49 9.35 22.06 -3.84
C GLU A 49 8.31 21.17 -3.15
N LYS A 50 7.08 21.67 -2.95
CA LYS A 50 6.00 20.88 -2.34
C LYS A 50 5.58 19.72 -3.23
N THR A 51 5.50 19.92 -4.55
CA THR A 51 5.20 18.85 -5.52
C THR A 51 6.24 17.73 -5.42
N ARG A 52 7.54 18.08 -5.35
CA ARG A 52 8.61 17.10 -5.15
C ARG A 52 8.47 16.38 -3.80
N GLN A 53 8.16 17.10 -2.72
CA GLN A 53 7.98 16.51 -1.39
C GLN A 53 6.80 15.54 -1.35
N HIS A 54 5.65 15.92 -1.93
CA HIS A 54 4.47 15.07 -2.01
C HIS A 54 4.74 13.82 -2.85
N ARG A 55 5.40 13.94 -4.00
CA ARG A 55 5.85 12.78 -4.78
C ARG A 55 6.74 11.82 -3.98
N LEU A 56 7.69 12.35 -3.21
CA LEU A 56 8.56 11.53 -2.36
C LEU A 56 7.75 10.81 -1.26
N ASN A 57 6.78 11.48 -0.65
CA ASN A 57 5.92 10.88 0.36
C ASN A 57 5.01 9.81 -0.24
N ALA A 58 4.43 10.03 -1.42
CA ALA A 58 3.65 9.03 -2.13
C ALA A 58 4.49 7.76 -2.41
N ARG A 59 5.73 7.96 -2.89
CA ARG A 59 6.70 6.88 -3.14
C ARG A 59 7.01 6.08 -1.88
N ARG A 60 7.20 6.75 -0.74
CA ARG A 60 7.48 6.08 0.55
C ARG A 60 6.31 5.23 1.01
N ALA A 61 5.10 5.78 0.99
CA ALA A 61 3.89 5.05 1.37
C ALA A 61 3.66 3.83 0.46
N MET A 62 3.83 4.02 -0.85
CA MET A 62 3.74 2.94 -1.82
C MET A 62 4.77 1.82 -1.59
N ASN A 63 6.01 2.18 -1.25
CA ASN A 63 7.04 1.20 -0.92
C ASN A 63 6.72 0.44 0.39
N ALA A 64 6.14 1.12 1.38
CA ALA A 64 5.69 0.48 2.61
C ALA A 64 4.56 -0.52 2.35
N ALA A 65 3.57 -0.12 1.54
CA ALA A 65 2.49 -1.01 1.09
C ALA A 65 3.02 -2.27 0.40
N PHE A 66 3.90 -2.12 -0.59
CA PHE A 66 4.52 -3.25 -1.29
C PHE A 66 5.30 -4.16 -0.34
N HIS A 67 6.13 -3.57 0.52
CA HIS A 67 6.96 -4.34 1.43
C HIS A 67 6.12 -5.17 2.41
N THR A 68 5.04 -4.59 2.94
CA THR A 68 4.11 -5.33 3.79
C THR A 68 3.39 -6.41 3.01
N LEU A 69 2.85 -6.10 1.81
CA LEU A 69 2.12 -7.07 1.00
C LEU A 69 2.92 -8.35 0.70
N THR A 70 4.24 -8.23 0.48
CA THR A 70 5.12 -9.40 0.23
C THR A 70 5.28 -10.35 1.43
N LYS A 71 4.78 -9.99 2.62
CA LYS A 71 4.93 -10.74 3.87
C LYS A 71 3.61 -11.29 4.42
N VAL A 72 2.50 -11.00 3.76
CA VAL A 72 1.16 -11.35 4.26
C VAL A 72 0.61 -12.52 3.48
N GLU A 73 0.04 -13.48 4.20
CA GLU A 73 -0.73 -14.57 3.61
C GLU A 73 -2.22 -14.21 3.63
N MET A 74 -2.77 -13.84 2.48
CA MET A 74 -4.17 -13.42 2.37
C MET A 74 -4.90 -14.22 1.30
N LYS A 75 -6.24 -14.16 1.31
CA LYS A 75 -7.05 -14.83 0.29
C LYS A 75 -6.78 -14.21 -1.07
N GLU A 76 -6.75 -15.03 -2.11
CA GLU A 76 -6.43 -14.63 -3.49
C GLU A 76 -7.22 -13.40 -3.95
N LYS A 77 -8.53 -13.38 -3.70
CA LYS A 77 -9.41 -12.26 -4.04
C LYS A 77 -9.02 -10.93 -3.35
N GLU A 78 -8.54 -11.00 -2.10
CA GLU A 78 -8.11 -9.81 -1.36
C GLU A 78 -6.76 -9.31 -1.88
N LEU A 79 -5.87 -10.24 -2.20
CA LEU A 79 -4.58 -9.95 -2.83
C LEU A 79 -4.76 -9.26 -4.18
N GLU A 80 -5.61 -9.81 -5.06
CA GLU A 80 -5.91 -9.23 -6.37
C GLU A 80 -6.43 -7.78 -6.27
N GLY A 81 -7.31 -7.51 -5.31
CA GLY A 81 -7.83 -6.16 -5.06
C GLY A 81 -6.73 -5.19 -4.64
N LEU A 82 -5.81 -5.61 -3.75
CA LEU A 82 -4.70 -4.77 -3.31
C LEU A 82 -3.65 -4.58 -4.42
N ILE A 83 -3.38 -5.60 -5.24
CA ILE A 83 -2.51 -5.51 -6.40
C ILE A 83 -3.06 -4.51 -7.42
N THR A 84 -4.36 -4.59 -7.72
CA THR A 84 -5.03 -3.63 -8.62
C THR A 84 -4.85 -2.20 -8.11
N ARG A 85 -5.09 -1.98 -6.81
CA ARG A 85 -4.95 -0.64 -6.21
C ARG A 85 -3.51 -0.14 -6.24
N ILE A 86 -2.54 -1.03 -6.05
CA ILE A 86 -1.12 -0.75 -6.21
C ILE A 86 -0.82 -0.27 -7.63
N GLU A 87 -1.31 -0.97 -8.66
CA GLU A 87 -1.07 -0.60 -10.05
C GLU A 87 -1.64 0.76 -10.41
N GLU A 88 -2.84 1.09 -9.93
CA GLU A 88 -3.45 2.41 -10.09
C GLU A 88 -2.60 3.53 -9.49
N VAL A 89 -2.20 3.39 -8.22
CA VAL A 89 -1.36 4.38 -7.54
C VAL A 89 0.00 4.50 -8.22
N LYS A 90 0.54 3.38 -8.72
CA LYS A 90 1.81 3.33 -9.47
C LYS A 90 1.73 4.20 -10.70
N ALA A 91 0.68 4.02 -11.50
CA ALA A 91 0.48 4.73 -12.75
C ALA A 91 0.38 6.25 -12.52
N VAL A 92 -0.32 6.69 -11.48
CA VAL A 92 -0.40 8.12 -11.11
C VAL A 92 0.98 8.65 -10.73
N LEU A 93 1.73 7.91 -9.93
CA LEU A 93 3.04 8.35 -9.46
C LEU A 93 4.09 8.36 -10.59
N GLU A 94 4.03 7.41 -11.52
CA GLU A 94 4.82 7.40 -12.75
C GLU A 94 4.46 8.56 -13.67
N SER A 95 3.17 8.90 -13.81
CA SER A 95 2.73 10.10 -14.55
C SER A 95 3.29 11.37 -13.93
N LEU A 96 3.29 11.47 -12.61
CA LEU A 96 3.89 12.59 -11.87
C LEU A 96 5.41 12.66 -12.06
N GLU A 97 6.07 11.51 -12.23
CA GLU A 97 7.51 11.38 -12.48
C GLU A 97 7.91 11.71 -13.92
N ALA A 98 7.11 11.32 -14.90
CA ALA A 98 7.38 11.47 -16.34
C ALA A 98 7.22 12.90 -16.86
N GLY A 99 6.46 13.76 -16.18
CA GLY A 99 6.35 15.16 -16.58
C GLY A 99 5.20 15.89 -15.92
N GLY A 100 5.50 16.67 -14.87
CA GLY A 100 4.62 17.73 -14.38
C GLY A 100 4.48 18.87 -15.40
N SER A 101 3.80 18.60 -16.51
CA SER A 101 3.43 19.55 -17.55
C SER A 101 1.99 19.31 -17.99
N THR A 102 1.05 19.60 -17.09
CA THR A 102 -0.31 19.97 -17.47
C THR A 102 -0.59 21.39 -17.01
N HIS A 103 0.36 22.30 -17.28
CA HIS A 103 -0.03 23.68 -17.55
C HIS A 103 -0.03 23.84 -19.07
N PRO A 104 -1.18 24.01 -19.73
CA PRO A 104 -1.17 24.66 -21.02
C PRO A 104 -0.63 26.07 -20.77
N SER A 105 0.52 26.38 -21.35
CA SER A 105 1.03 27.75 -21.38
C SER A 105 -0.03 28.61 -22.08
N CYS A 106 -0.70 29.47 -21.33
CA CYS A 106 -1.45 30.59 -21.89
C CYS A 106 -0.48 31.65 -22.42
#